data_AF-A0A522CB51-F1
#
_entry.id   AF-A0A522CB51-F1
#
_cell.length_a   1.000
_cell.length_b   1.000
_cell.length_c   1.000
_cell.angle_alpha   90.00
_cell.angle_beta   90.00
_cell.angle_gamma   90.00
#
_symmetry.space_group_name_H-M   'P 1'
#
loop_
_entity.id
_entity.type
_entity.pdbx_description
1 polymer ?
#
loop_
_entity_poly.entity_id
_entity_poly.type
_entity_poly.pdbx_seq_one_letter_code
_entity_poly.pdbx_strand_id
1 'polypeptide(L)'
;MQATLTRLSDSLEAARAGSLGTAQLVSTWREAIAGEPALPERYCQVAEKVLGQIESSALFTEESCSFSQGDMFDALSDWLGHARRLAAG
;
A
#
# COMPACT_ATOMS: atom_id res chain seq x y z
N MET A 1 -4.82 0.35 -15.30
CA MET A 1 -5.21 0.80 -13.94
C MET A 1 -6.05 -0.19 -13.16
N GLN A 2 -7.20 -0.67 -13.65
CA GLN A 2 -8.07 -1.58 -12.85
C GLN A 2 -7.35 -2.85 -12.35
N ALA A 3 -6.59 -3.54 -13.20
CA ALA A 3 -5.85 -4.73 -12.81
C ALA A 3 -4.80 -4.45 -11.72
N THR A 4 -4.09 -3.32 -11.84
CA THR A 4 -3.14 -2.83 -10.84
C THR A 4 -3.84 -2.59 -9.50
N LEU A 5 -4.94 -1.85 -9.49
CA LEU A 5 -5.70 -1.58 -8.26
C LEU A 5 -6.27 -2.85 -7.61
N THR A 6 -6.64 -3.86 -8.40
CA THR A 6 -7.05 -5.16 -7.87
C THR A 6 -5.88 -5.89 -7.20
N ARG A 7 -4.70 -5.92 -7.83
CA ARG A 7 -3.48 -6.52 -7.25
C ARG A 7 -3.08 -5.83 -5.94
N LEU A 8 -3.12 -4.50 -5.90
CA LEU A 8 -2.82 -3.72 -4.70
C LEU A 8 -3.81 -4.02 -3.57
N SER A 9 -5.10 -4.15 -3.88
CA SER A 9 -6.14 -4.55 -2.91
C SER A 9 -5.89 -5.95 -2.35
N ASP A 10 -5.66 -6.93 -3.21
CA ASP A 10 -5.44 -8.32 -2.83
C ASP A 10 -4.21 -8.48 -1.92
N SER A 11 -3.09 -7.85 -2.29
CA SER A 11 -1.88 -7.84 -1.45
C SER A 11 -2.11 -7.19 -0.09
N LEU A 12 -2.90 -6.11 -0.02
CA LEU A 12 -3.22 -5.44 1.24
C LEU A 12 -4.10 -6.32 2.15
N GLU A 13 -5.09 -7.00 1.58
CA GLU A 13 -5.93 -7.95 2.32
C GLU A 13 -5.11 -9.15 2.82
N ALA A 14 -4.21 -9.69 1.99
CA ALA A 14 -3.29 -10.75 2.39
C ALA A 14 -2.35 -10.30 3.53
N ALA A 15 -1.87 -9.05 3.50
CA ALA A 15 -1.04 -8.50 4.57
C ALA A 15 -1.80 -8.31 5.88
N ARG A 16 -3.05 -7.82 5.82
CA ARG A 16 -3.94 -7.72 6.98
C ARG A 16 -4.27 -9.09 7.58
N ALA A 17 -4.39 -10.11 6.75
CA ALA A 17 -4.61 -11.49 7.18
C ALA A 17 -3.33 -12.16 7.73
N GLY A 18 -2.18 -11.49 7.72
CA GLY A 18 -0.88 -12.05 8.11
C GLY A 18 -0.35 -13.11 7.13
N SER A 19 -0.98 -13.26 5.97
CA SER A 19 -0.57 -14.21 4.91
C SER A 19 0.51 -13.62 3.99
N LEU A 20 0.70 -12.29 4.01
CA LEU A 20 1.73 -11.58 3.28
C LEU A 20 2.56 -10.72 4.26
N GLY A 21 3.89 -10.79 4.18
CA GLY A 21 4.76 -9.93 4.98
C GLY A 21 4.75 -8.47 4.51
N THR A 22 5.00 -7.52 5.40
CA THR A 22 5.08 -6.08 5.08
C THR A 22 6.11 -5.76 4.01
N ALA A 23 7.27 -6.45 4.01
CA ALA A 23 8.28 -6.29 2.97
C ALA A 23 7.76 -6.69 1.58
N GLN A 24 7.04 -7.82 1.48
CA GLN A 24 6.45 -8.28 0.22
C GLN A 24 5.31 -7.37 -0.25
N LEU A 25 4.50 -6.86 0.69
CA LEU A 25 3.48 -5.84 0.41
C LEU A 25 4.12 -4.61 -0.24
N VAL A 26 5.18 -4.07 0.39
CA VAL A 26 5.88 -2.86 -0.09
C VAL A 26 6.47 -3.05 -1.48
N SER A 27 7.16 -4.17 -1.74
CA SER A 27 7.68 -4.49 -3.08
C SER A 27 6.56 -4.58 -4.12
N THR A 28 5.50 -5.34 -3.83
CA THR A 28 4.34 -5.52 -4.73
C THR A 28 3.72 -4.18 -5.09
N TRP A 29 3.58 -3.28 -4.12
CA TRP A 29 3.01 -1.95 -4.32
C TRP A 29 3.90 -1.06 -5.18
N ARG A 30 5.20 -0.98 -4.88
CA ARG A 30 6.16 -0.20 -5.66
C ARG A 30 6.23 -0.66 -7.12
N GLU A 31 6.31 -1.98 -7.34
CA GLU A 31 6.36 -2.56 -8.69
C GLU A 31 5.07 -2.29 -9.48
N ALA A 32 3.91 -2.48 -8.85
CA ALA A 32 2.62 -2.26 -9.50
C ALA A 32 2.39 -0.78 -9.85
N ILE A 33 2.76 0.14 -8.95
CA ILE A 33 2.66 1.59 -9.17
C ILE A 33 3.62 2.04 -10.28
N ALA A 34 4.88 1.59 -10.25
CA ALA A 34 5.87 1.94 -11.28
C ALA A 34 5.45 1.47 -12.68
N GLY A 35 4.70 0.37 -12.77
CA GLY A 35 4.16 -0.17 -14.02
C GLY A 35 2.87 0.50 -14.50
N GLU A 36 2.31 1.48 -13.78
CA GLU A 36 1.00 2.08 -14.11
C GLU A 36 1.15 3.55 -14.57
N PRO A 37 1.37 3.81 -15.87
CA PRO A 37 1.58 5.17 -16.39
C PRO A 37 0.33 6.06 -16.30
N ALA A 38 -0.86 5.48 -16.13
CA ALA A 38 -2.10 6.24 -15.92
C ALA A 38 -2.21 6.87 -14.52
N LEU A 39 -1.30 6.50 -13.61
CA LEU A 39 -1.30 7.01 -12.25
C LEU A 39 -0.54 8.35 -12.17
N PRO A 40 -1.16 9.44 -11.68
CA PRO A 40 -0.50 10.73 -11.55
C PRO A 40 0.63 10.66 -10.53
N GLU A 41 1.73 11.38 -10.78
CA GLU A 41 2.91 11.39 -9.93
C GLU A 41 2.62 11.70 -8.44
N ARG A 42 1.66 12.61 -8.17
CA ARG A 42 1.22 12.93 -6.81
C ARG A 42 0.69 11.71 -6.04
N TYR A 43 0.04 10.75 -6.72
CA TYR A 43 -0.43 9.51 -6.10
C TYR A 43 0.73 8.58 -5.76
N CYS A 44 1.73 8.49 -6.65
CA CYS A 44 2.95 7.73 -6.42
C CYS A 44 3.70 8.25 -5.19
N GLN A 45 3.83 9.58 -5.05
CA GLN A 45 4.48 10.23 -3.90
C GLN A 45 3.78 9.93 -2.57
N VAL A 46 2.44 9.99 -2.55
CA VAL A 46 1.66 9.66 -1.34
C VAL A 46 1.80 8.18 -0.98
N ALA A 47 1.70 7.29 -1.97
CA ALA A 47 1.88 5.87 -1.74
C ALA A 47 3.27 5.59 -1.16
N GLU A 48 4.33 6.14 -1.75
CA GLU A 48 5.70 5.90 -1.30
C GLU A 48 5.95 6.39 0.13
N LYS A 49 5.34 7.51 0.53
CA LYS A 49 5.40 7.98 1.92
C LYS A 49 4.83 6.95 2.90
N VAL A 50 3.67 6.37 2.59
CA VAL A 50 3.02 5.36 3.46
C VAL A 50 3.83 4.05 3.45
N LEU A 51 4.29 3.61 2.29
CA LEU A 51 5.11 2.40 2.14
C LEU A 51 6.44 2.51 2.91
N GLY A 52 7.11 3.67 2.86
CA GLY A 52 8.34 3.90 3.62
C GLY A 52 8.11 3.90 5.14
N GLN A 53 6.94 4.34 5.61
CA GLN A 53 6.57 4.23 7.02
C GLN A 53 6.35 2.76 7.43
N ILE A 54 5.67 1.98 6.59
CA ILE A 54 5.45 0.54 6.82
C ILE A 54 6.80 -0.20 6.89
N GLU A 55 7.68 0.04 5.92
CA GLU A 55 9.01 -0.56 5.86
C GLU A 55 9.85 -0.20 7.09
N SER A 56 9.86 1.07 7.48
CA SER A 56 10.56 1.52 8.69
C SER A 56 9.99 0.87 9.95
N SER A 57 8.66 0.83 10.08
CA SER A 57 8.00 0.25 11.26
C SER A 57 8.27 -1.25 11.44
N ALA A 58 8.48 -1.98 10.34
CA ALA A 58 8.81 -3.40 10.37
C ALA A 58 10.21 -3.66 10.96
N LEU A 59 11.12 -2.66 10.90
CA LEU A 59 12.48 -2.75 11.44
C LEU A 59 12.56 -2.50 12.97
N PHE A 60 11.55 -1.87 13.58
CA PHE A 60 11.56 -1.46 15.00
C PHE A 60 10.58 -2.30 15.86
N THR A 61 10.74 -3.61 15.84
CA THR A 61 9.80 -4.63 16.39
C THR A 61 9.86 -4.85 17.92
N GLU A 62 10.11 -3.81 18.73
CA GLU A 62 10.07 -3.90 20.20
C GLU A 62 8.83 -3.20 20.79
N GLU A 63 7.66 -3.86 20.77
CA GLU A 63 6.49 -3.55 21.63
C GLU A 63 5.45 -2.50 21.20
N SER A 64 5.43 -1.98 19.97
CA SER A 64 4.36 -1.06 19.51
C SER A 64 3.78 -1.40 18.12
N CYS A 65 3.51 -2.69 17.84
CA CYS A 65 3.22 -3.13 16.46
C CYS A 65 1.73 -3.34 16.10
N SER A 66 0.78 -3.38 17.03
CA SER A 66 -0.62 -3.64 16.62
C SER A 66 -1.40 -2.39 16.25
N PHE A 67 -1.15 -1.25 16.92
CA PHE A 67 -1.91 -0.02 16.67
C PHE A 67 -1.39 0.70 15.42
N SER A 68 -0.08 0.98 15.37
CA SER A 68 0.54 1.71 14.26
C SER A 68 0.42 0.99 12.91
N GLN A 69 0.45 -0.35 12.89
CA GLN A 69 0.33 -1.12 11.64
C GLN A 69 -1.07 -1.07 11.03
N GLY A 70 -2.12 -1.05 11.87
CA GLY A 70 -3.50 -0.89 11.42
C GLY A 70 -3.70 0.45 10.70
N ASP A 71 -3.25 1.55 11.32
CA ASP A 71 -3.36 2.90 10.75
C ASP A 71 -2.66 3.00 9.38
N MET A 72 -1.50 2.35 9.23
CA MET A 72 -0.78 2.35 7.95
C MET A 72 -1.51 1.56 6.86
N PHE A 73 -2.11 0.42 7.19
CA PHE A 73 -2.93 -0.33 6.23
C PHE A 73 -4.23 0.40 5.88
N ASP A 74 -4.82 1.13 6.82
CA ASP A 74 -5.98 1.98 6.58
C ASP A 74 -5.62 3.13 5.62
N ALA A 75 -4.47 3.78 5.81
CA ALA A 75 -3.97 4.80 4.87
C ALA A 75 -3.78 4.27 3.44
N LEU A 76 -3.28 3.03 3.28
CA LEU A 76 -3.22 2.37 1.96
C LEU A 76 -4.61 2.09 1.38
N SER A 77 -5.59 1.76 2.23
CA SER A 77 -6.98 1.51 1.82
C SER A 77 -7.66 2.78 1.32
N ASP A 78 -7.45 3.90 2.02
CA ASP A 78 -7.93 5.22 1.59
C ASP A 78 -7.31 5.63 0.26
N TRP A 79 -6.00 5.43 0.11
CA TRP A 79 -5.30 5.68 -1.15
C TRP A 79 -5.93 4.87 -2.31
N LEU A 80 -6.24 3.59 -2.09
CA LEU A 80 -6.92 2.75 -3.10
C LEU A 80 -8.30 3.31 -3.45
N GLY A 81 -9.05 3.80 -2.46
CA GLY A 81 -10.33 4.46 -2.68
C GLY A 81 -10.21 5.68 -3.60
N HIS A 82 -9.19 6.51 -3.40
CA HIS A 82 -8.91 7.66 -4.27
C HIS A 82 -8.47 7.23 -5.67
N ALA A 83 -7.57 6.26 -5.78
CA ALA A 83 -7.07 5.77 -7.06
C ALA A 83 -8.16 5.08 -7.90
N ARG A 84 -9.10 4.37 -7.25
CA ARG A 84 -10.29 3.79 -7.91
C ARG A 84 -11.23 4.86 -8.47
N ARG A 85 -11.46 5.95 -7.73
CA ARG A 85 -12.27 7.09 -8.22
C ARG A 85 -11.60 7.75 -9.41
N LEU A 86 -10.28 7.90 -9.39
CA LEU A 86 -9.51 8.39 -10.52
C LEU A 86 -9.62 7.46 -11.75
N ALA A 87 -9.64 6.14 -11.55
CA ALA A 87 -9.75 5.17 -12.65
C ALA A 87 -11.13 5.12 -13.30
N ALA A 88 -12.16 5.56 -12.58
CA ALA A 88 -13.55 5.56 -13.04
C ALA A 88 -13.99 6.87 -13.72
N GLY A 89 -13.18 7.93 -13.62
CA GLY A 89 -13.43 9.25 -14.23
C GLY A 89 -12.60 9.45 -15.49
#